data_AF-A0A5E4EP78-F1
#
_entry.id   AF-A0A5E4EP78-F1
#
_cell.length_a   1.000
_cell.length_b   1.000
_cell.length_c   1.000
_cell.angle_alpha   90.00
_cell.angle_beta   90.00
_cell.angle_gamma   90.00
#
_symmetry.space_group_name_H-M   'P 1'
#
loop_
_entity.id
_entity.type
_entity.pdbx_description
1 polymer ?
#
loop_
_entity_poly.entity_id
_entity_poly.type
_entity_poly.pdbx_seq_one_letter_code
_entity_poly.pdbx_strand_id
1 'polypeptide(L)'
;MQKKQKEEAEAAGYYWLVKWRVQLFGRQWNFMDIASVVVIFGLHCLALLAPFHFNLSAVWLAMALYVLTGLGVTLSYHRNLSHKSFKLPKWLEYFFAYCGTLALQGSPLEWVSTHRYHHQFTDTWNDAHSPIKGFWFSHIGWIFDYGSRFGSTEGRLNNVGDLRKQPYYIFLHYTYPFHSLALGFLLYAVGGLPFLVWGLGVRTILYLHVTFAINSICHTWGKQVWDTGDLSRNNWLFGLLAHGEGWHNNHHAFEYSARQGFEWWQIDLTWYVIRVLQAVGLATDVKLPTETQKKRKALCNKKFSKDRLETIVNDGKL
;
A
#
# COMPACT_ATOMS: atom_id res chain seq x y z
N MET A 1 -23.95 -19.24 3.74
CA MET A 1 -22.80 -18.39 4.16
C MET A 1 -23.15 -16.90 4.10
N GLN A 2 -23.68 -16.38 2.97
CA GLN A 2 -24.09 -14.97 2.84
C GLN A 2 -25.17 -14.51 3.84
N LYS A 3 -26.15 -15.36 4.19
CA LYS A 3 -27.21 -15.01 5.15
C LYS A 3 -26.68 -14.80 6.57
N LYS A 4 -25.75 -15.64 7.02
CA LYS A 4 -25.13 -15.56 8.34
C LYS A 4 -24.22 -14.33 8.49
N GLN A 5 -23.44 -14.02 7.45
CA GLN A 5 -22.63 -12.80 7.40
C GLN A 5 -23.49 -11.53 7.36
N LYS A 6 -24.66 -11.59 6.70
CA LYS A 6 -25.64 -10.51 6.70
C LYS A 6 -26.25 -10.31 8.10
N GLU A 7 -26.64 -11.40 8.77
CA GLU A 7 -27.19 -11.37 10.13
C GLU A 7 -26.16 -10.89 11.17
N GLU A 8 -24.88 -11.26 11.04
CA GLU A 8 -23.79 -10.79 11.91
C GLU A 8 -23.48 -9.29 11.69
N ALA A 9 -23.50 -8.81 10.43
CA ALA A 9 -23.32 -7.39 10.11
C ALA A 9 -24.52 -6.52 10.53
N GLU A 10 -25.74 -7.06 10.42
CA GLU A 10 -26.97 -6.42 10.93
C GLU A 10 -26.95 -6.34 12.46
N ALA A 11 -26.48 -7.39 13.15
CA ALA A 11 -26.33 -7.42 14.60
C ALA A 11 -25.25 -6.46 15.14
N ALA A 12 -24.21 -6.16 14.34
CA ALA A 12 -23.12 -5.26 14.73
C ALA A 12 -23.45 -3.76 14.58
N GLY A 13 -24.63 -3.37 14.08
CA GLY A 13 -25.06 -1.96 13.99
C GLY A 13 -24.34 -1.11 12.93
N TYR A 14 -23.32 -1.65 12.23
CA TYR A 14 -22.57 -0.94 11.18
C TYR A 14 -23.17 -1.09 9.78
N TYR A 15 -24.24 -1.88 9.63
CA TYR A 15 -24.89 -2.18 8.35
C TYR A 15 -25.38 -0.92 7.59
N TRP A 16 -25.70 0.16 8.30
CA TRP A 16 -26.19 1.40 7.67
C TRP A 16 -25.14 2.12 6.81
N LEU A 17 -23.85 2.05 7.18
CA LEU A 17 -22.73 2.72 6.48
C LEU A 17 -22.64 2.29 5.01
N VAL A 18 -23.04 1.05 4.73
CA VAL A 18 -23.10 0.47 3.39
C VAL A 18 -24.52 0.09 2.99
N LYS A 19 -25.56 0.62 3.63
CA LYS A 19 -26.94 0.55 3.13
C LYS A 19 -27.36 1.84 2.42
N TRP A 20 -26.90 2.99 2.90
CA TRP A 20 -27.16 4.25 2.23
C TRP A 20 -26.49 4.26 0.85
N ARG A 21 -27.25 4.63 -0.17
CA ARG A 21 -26.82 4.69 -1.56
C ARG A 21 -27.35 5.95 -2.22
N VAL A 22 -26.50 6.63 -2.97
CA VAL A 22 -26.88 7.72 -3.85
C VAL A 22 -26.31 7.48 -5.24
N GLN A 23 -27.06 7.79 -6.29
CA GLN A 23 -26.61 7.63 -7.66
C GLN A 23 -25.92 8.91 -8.12
N LEU A 24 -24.61 8.85 -8.37
CA LEU A 24 -23.80 9.98 -8.83
C LEU A 24 -22.80 9.49 -9.88
N PHE A 25 -22.62 10.27 -10.95
CA PHE A 25 -21.66 9.96 -12.04
C PHE A 25 -21.79 8.52 -12.60
N GLY A 26 -23.02 8.02 -12.73
CA GLY A 26 -23.27 6.67 -13.28
C GLY A 26 -22.92 5.50 -12.36
N ARG A 27 -22.53 5.76 -11.10
CA ARG A 27 -22.24 4.73 -10.08
C ARG A 27 -23.13 4.90 -8.84
N GLN A 28 -23.35 3.82 -8.11
CA GLN A 28 -23.96 3.84 -6.78
C GLN A 28 -22.88 4.13 -5.73
N TRP A 29 -23.00 5.27 -5.04
CA TRP A 29 -22.08 5.72 -4.01
C TRP A 29 -22.63 5.40 -2.63
N ASN A 30 -21.80 4.87 -1.74
CA ASN A 30 -22.15 4.63 -0.34
C ASN A 30 -21.55 5.71 0.59
N PHE A 31 -21.87 5.65 1.89
CA PHE A 31 -21.38 6.65 2.85
C PHE A 31 -19.85 6.65 2.94
N MET A 32 -19.19 5.48 2.92
CA MET A 32 -17.73 5.37 2.95
C MET A 32 -17.07 5.97 1.71
N ASP A 33 -17.71 5.85 0.54
CA ASP A 33 -17.22 6.48 -0.69
C ASP A 33 -17.22 8.01 -0.54
N ILE A 34 -18.34 8.58 -0.08
CA ILE A 34 -18.48 10.03 0.14
C ILE A 34 -17.54 10.51 1.24
N ALA A 35 -17.44 9.78 2.35
CA ALA A 35 -16.51 10.10 3.43
C ALA A 35 -15.05 10.11 2.95
N SER A 36 -14.66 9.14 2.11
CA SER A 36 -13.33 9.08 1.51
C SER A 36 -13.06 10.29 0.61
N VAL A 37 -14.04 10.71 -0.20
CA VAL A 37 -13.95 11.93 -1.02
C VAL A 37 -13.77 13.16 -0.15
N VAL A 38 -14.61 13.34 0.88
CA VAL A 38 -14.54 14.51 1.77
C VAL A 38 -13.20 14.57 2.50
N VAL A 39 -12.71 13.46 3.03
CA VAL A 39 -11.42 13.41 3.74
C VAL A 39 -10.26 13.73 2.79
N ILE A 40 -10.20 13.05 1.64
CA ILE A 40 -9.11 13.28 0.68
C ILE A 40 -9.15 14.71 0.14
N PHE A 41 -10.32 15.22 -0.24
CA PHE A 41 -10.48 16.60 -0.69
C PHE A 41 -10.08 17.60 0.40
N GLY A 42 -10.54 17.40 1.64
CA GLY A 42 -10.19 18.26 2.77
C GLY A 42 -8.68 18.28 3.05
N LEU A 43 -7.99 17.15 2.94
CA LEU A 43 -6.53 17.08 3.05
C LEU A 43 -5.81 17.81 1.92
N HIS A 44 -6.34 17.77 0.68
CA HIS A 44 -5.81 18.57 -0.42
C HIS A 44 -5.99 20.07 -0.16
N CYS A 45 -7.17 20.50 0.27
CA CYS A 45 -7.41 21.89 0.65
C CYS A 45 -6.47 22.34 1.78
N LEU A 46 -6.27 21.49 2.80
CA LEU A 46 -5.33 21.77 3.88
C LEU A 46 -3.89 21.88 3.37
N ALA A 47 -3.45 21.00 2.48
CA ALA A 47 -2.12 21.06 1.87
C ALA A 47 -1.92 22.32 1.01
N LEU A 48 -2.95 22.81 0.33
CA LEU A 48 -2.90 24.05 -0.45
C LEU A 48 -2.64 25.30 0.41
N LEU A 49 -2.87 25.23 1.73
CA LEU A 49 -2.54 26.32 2.65
C LEU A 49 -1.03 26.43 2.98
N ALA A 50 -0.21 25.49 2.48
CA ALA A 50 1.22 25.42 2.79
C ALA A 50 2.03 26.70 2.53
N PRO A 51 1.83 27.43 1.40
CA PRO A 51 2.56 28.68 1.16
C PRO A 51 2.28 29.75 2.22
N PHE A 52 1.06 29.78 2.77
CA PHE A 52 0.64 30.76 3.77
C PHE A 52 1.04 30.37 5.20
N HIS A 53 1.45 29.12 5.41
CA HIS A 53 1.82 28.57 6.72
C HIS A 53 3.20 27.92 6.68
N PHE A 54 4.12 28.46 5.87
CA PHE A 54 5.49 27.97 5.80
C PHE A 54 6.20 28.17 7.15
N ASN A 55 6.75 27.08 7.69
CA ASN A 55 7.53 27.10 8.92
C ASN A 55 8.55 25.97 8.85
N LEU A 56 9.84 26.28 9.05
CA LEU A 56 10.91 25.31 8.88
C LEU A 56 10.80 24.13 9.86
N SER A 57 10.40 24.37 11.11
CA SER A 57 10.17 23.30 12.10
C SER A 57 9.01 22.40 11.69
N ALA A 58 7.94 22.97 11.13
CA ALA A 58 6.81 22.21 10.62
C ALA A 58 7.19 21.37 9.39
N VAL A 59 8.06 21.88 8.51
CA VAL A 59 8.61 21.14 7.37
C VAL A 59 9.44 19.95 7.84
N TRP A 60 10.35 20.15 8.80
CA TRP A 60 11.16 19.05 9.35
C TRP A 60 10.31 18.00 10.05
N LEU A 61 9.31 18.44 10.82
CA LEU A 61 8.35 17.53 11.44
C LEU A 61 7.58 16.73 10.39
N ALA A 62 7.12 17.38 9.32
CA ALA A 62 6.44 16.72 8.21
C ALA A 62 7.34 15.68 7.53
N MET A 63 8.62 15.99 7.32
CA MET A 63 9.59 15.01 6.78
C MET A 63 9.83 13.84 7.72
N ALA A 64 9.96 14.08 9.03
CA ALA A 64 10.12 13.02 10.02
C ALA A 64 8.90 12.10 10.07
N LEU A 65 7.69 12.69 10.07
CA LEU A 65 6.43 11.95 9.99
C LEU A 65 6.29 11.20 8.65
N TYR A 66 6.71 11.79 7.53
CA TYR A 66 6.71 11.14 6.22
C TYR A 66 7.49 9.82 6.26
N VAL A 67 8.72 9.84 6.79
CA VAL A 67 9.56 8.64 6.94
C VAL A 67 8.93 7.66 7.93
N LEU A 68 8.48 8.13 9.10
CA LEU A 68 7.93 7.25 10.14
C LEU A 68 6.63 6.54 9.69
N THR A 69 5.66 7.30 9.17
CA THR A 69 4.41 6.71 8.68
C THR A 69 4.64 5.88 7.43
N GLY A 70 5.63 6.28 6.60
CA GLY A 70 5.99 5.52 5.42
C GLY A 70 6.68 4.19 5.74
N LEU A 71 7.52 4.12 6.77
CA LEU A 71 8.01 2.85 7.32
C LEU A 71 6.86 2.02 7.90
N GLY A 72 5.85 2.66 8.50
CA GLY A 72 4.64 1.96 8.94
C GLY A 72 3.91 1.23 7.82
N VAL A 73 3.83 1.83 6.62
CA VAL A 73 3.25 1.16 5.44
C VAL A 73 4.20 0.14 4.84
N THR A 74 5.44 0.54 4.54
CA THR A 74 6.40 -0.29 3.78
C THR A 74 7.01 -1.43 4.60
N LEU A 75 7.46 -1.16 5.83
CA LEU A 75 8.03 -2.17 6.71
C LEU A 75 6.93 -3.05 7.30
N SER A 76 5.88 -2.44 7.86
CA SER A 76 4.82 -3.18 8.56
C SER A 76 3.74 -3.68 7.61
N TYR A 77 2.86 -2.83 7.08
CA TYR A 77 1.70 -3.30 6.33
C TYR A 77 2.09 -4.17 5.14
N HIS A 78 3.11 -3.73 4.40
CA HIS A 78 3.55 -4.41 3.20
C HIS A 78 4.41 -5.65 3.50
N ARG A 79 5.66 -5.46 3.94
CA ARG A 79 6.62 -6.57 4.01
C ARG A 79 6.39 -7.50 5.20
N ASN A 80 6.04 -6.97 6.36
CA ASN A 80 5.83 -7.79 7.56
C ASN A 80 4.42 -8.45 7.59
N LEU A 81 3.34 -7.68 7.48
CA LEU A 81 1.98 -8.17 7.65
C LEU A 81 1.42 -8.84 6.39
N SER A 82 1.63 -8.25 5.20
CA SER A 82 1.10 -8.83 3.96
C SER A 82 1.92 -10.03 3.50
N HIS A 83 3.24 -9.87 3.37
CA HIS A 83 4.12 -10.88 2.76
C HIS A 83 4.86 -11.77 3.75
N LYS A 84 4.86 -11.43 5.04
CA LYS A 84 5.56 -12.18 6.09
C LYS A 84 7.02 -12.41 5.73
N SER A 85 7.66 -11.37 5.20
CA SER A 85 9.04 -11.42 4.69
C SER A 85 10.09 -11.53 5.80
N PHE A 86 9.71 -11.22 7.03
CA PHE A 86 10.51 -11.36 8.26
C PHE A 86 9.56 -11.36 9.47
N LYS A 87 10.08 -11.70 10.65
CA LYS A 87 9.38 -11.62 11.94
C LYS A 87 9.95 -10.51 12.82
N LEU A 88 9.09 -9.90 13.62
CA LEU A 88 9.43 -8.93 14.66
C LEU A 88 8.86 -9.39 16.01
N PRO A 89 9.45 -8.96 17.13
CA PRO A 89 8.77 -9.04 18.42
C PRO A 89 7.48 -8.22 18.39
N LYS A 90 6.44 -8.71 19.05
CA LYS A 90 5.07 -8.17 18.91
C LYS A 90 4.92 -6.69 19.24
N TRP A 91 5.64 -6.19 20.24
CA TRP A 91 5.60 -4.76 20.58
C TRP A 91 6.09 -3.88 19.42
N LEU A 92 7.11 -4.33 18.68
CA LEU A 92 7.69 -3.58 17.57
C LEU A 92 6.85 -3.73 16.30
N GLU A 93 6.31 -4.93 16.06
CA GLU A 93 5.30 -5.17 15.01
C GLU A 93 4.11 -4.20 15.18
N TYR A 94 3.56 -4.12 16.40
CA TYR A 94 2.43 -3.26 16.72
C TYR A 94 2.77 -1.78 16.63
N PHE A 95 3.98 -1.39 17.06
CA PHE A 95 4.46 -0.01 16.90
C PHE A 95 4.48 0.41 15.42
N PHE A 96 5.11 -0.36 14.54
CA PHE A 96 5.15 0.00 13.11
C PHE A 96 3.77 -0.05 12.47
N ALA A 97 2.89 -0.99 12.88
CA ALA A 97 1.50 -1.01 12.42
C ALA A 97 0.72 0.25 12.86
N TYR A 98 0.99 0.78 14.06
CA TYR A 98 0.42 2.05 14.51
C TYR A 98 0.90 3.22 13.64
N CYS A 99 2.20 3.27 13.35
CA CYS A 99 2.76 4.28 12.43
C CYS A 99 2.08 4.21 11.05
N GLY A 100 1.78 3.01 10.55
CA GLY A 100 1.03 2.81 9.29
C GLY A 100 -0.41 3.31 9.37
N THR A 101 -1.06 3.21 10.53
CA THR A 101 -2.40 3.75 10.77
C THR A 101 -2.43 5.27 10.59
N LEU A 102 -1.36 5.96 11.00
CA LEU A 102 -1.20 7.41 10.84
C LEU A 102 -0.89 7.86 9.40
N ALA A 103 -0.63 6.93 8.48
CA ALA A 103 -0.41 7.20 7.06
C ALA A 103 -1.70 7.49 6.27
N LEU A 104 -2.88 7.30 6.89
CA LEU A 104 -4.19 7.56 6.29
C LEU A 104 -4.51 6.71 5.03
N GLN A 105 -4.03 5.46 4.98
CA GLN A 105 -4.25 4.54 3.85
C GLN A 105 -5.24 3.40 4.15
N GLY A 106 -6.03 3.54 5.21
CA GLY A 106 -6.89 2.47 5.73
C GLY A 106 -6.26 1.77 6.94
N SER A 107 -7.09 1.01 7.64
CA SER A 107 -6.66 0.19 8.77
C SER A 107 -5.71 -0.93 8.35
N PRO A 108 -4.93 -1.54 9.28
CA PRO A 108 -4.07 -2.66 8.95
C PRO A 108 -4.81 -3.82 8.26
N LEU A 109 -6.04 -4.11 8.69
CA LEU A 109 -6.88 -5.16 8.11
C LEU A 109 -7.27 -4.85 6.66
N GLU A 110 -7.75 -3.63 6.40
CA GLU A 110 -8.16 -3.20 5.07
C GLU A 110 -6.99 -3.15 4.10
N TRP A 111 -5.88 -2.51 4.50
CA TRP A 111 -4.71 -2.34 3.64
C TRP A 111 -4.11 -3.70 3.26
N VAL A 112 -3.86 -4.56 4.25
CA VAL A 112 -3.29 -5.90 4.03
C VAL A 112 -4.23 -6.77 3.20
N SER A 113 -5.54 -6.69 3.44
CA SER A 113 -6.55 -7.41 2.67
C SER A 113 -6.54 -7.00 1.20
N THR A 114 -6.59 -5.69 0.93
CA THR A 114 -6.54 -5.15 -0.43
C THR A 114 -5.24 -5.54 -1.12
N HIS A 115 -4.10 -5.44 -0.44
CA HIS A 115 -2.79 -5.76 -1.00
C HIS A 115 -2.62 -7.25 -1.33
N ARG A 116 -3.06 -8.14 -0.44
CA ARG A 116 -3.09 -9.60 -0.70
C ARG A 116 -3.96 -9.94 -1.91
N TYR A 117 -5.10 -9.27 -2.09
CA TYR A 117 -5.92 -9.45 -3.29
C TYR A 117 -5.31 -8.85 -4.54
N HIS A 118 -4.61 -7.72 -4.43
CA HIS A 118 -3.85 -7.17 -5.55
C HIS A 118 -2.84 -8.20 -6.07
N HIS A 119 -2.04 -8.84 -5.21
CA HIS A 119 -1.13 -9.91 -5.65
C HIS A 119 -1.83 -11.15 -6.20
N GLN A 120 -2.98 -11.51 -5.64
CA GLN A 120 -3.75 -12.67 -6.13
C GLN A 120 -4.35 -12.42 -7.53
N PHE A 121 -4.69 -11.18 -7.85
CA PHE A 121 -5.47 -10.82 -9.04
C PHE A 121 -4.81 -9.71 -9.87
N THR A 122 -3.49 -9.56 -9.78
CA THR A 122 -2.73 -8.43 -10.31
C THR A 122 -3.07 -8.14 -11.76
N ASP A 123 -3.31 -6.87 -12.07
CA ASP A 123 -3.62 -6.40 -13.43
C ASP A 123 -4.83 -7.11 -14.08
N THR A 124 -5.79 -7.57 -13.27
CA THR A 124 -7.10 -8.06 -13.71
C THR A 124 -8.23 -7.13 -13.25
N TRP A 125 -9.46 -7.37 -13.70
CA TRP A 125 -10.64 -6.62 -13.24
C TRP A 125 -10.95 -6.83 -11.76
N ASN A 126 -10.46 -7.92 -11.16
CA ASN A 126 -10.68 -8.24 -9.74
C ASN A 126 -9.69 -7.53 -8.80
N ASP A 127 -8.57 -7.02 -9.32
CA ASP A 127 -7.65 -6.18 -8.58
C ASP A 127 -8.28 -4.79 -8.33
N ALA A 128 -8.24 -4.37 -7.07
CA ALA A 128 -8.87 -3.17 -6.55
C ALA A 128 -8.37 -1.89 -7.24
N HIS A 129 -7.08 -1.84 -7.60
CA HIS A 129 -6.44 -0.66 -8.18
C HIS A 129 -5.73 -0.99 -9.49
N SER A 130 -6.27 -1.95 -10.24
CA SER A 130 -5.70 -2.39 -11.50
C SER A 130 -5.54 -1.24 -12.51
N PRO A 131 -4.37 -1.07 -13.14
CA PRO A 131 -4.11 -0.06 -14.16
C PRO A 131 -4.94 -0.27 -15.44
N ILE A 132 -5.44 -1.49 -15.70
CA ILE A 132 -6.27 -1.79 -16.87
C ILE A 132 -7.63 -1.06 -16.81
N LYS A 133 -8.04 -0.64 -15.61
CA LYS A 133 -9.24 0.18 -15.38
C LYS A 133 -9.01 1.66 -15.71
N GLY A 134 -7.79 2.04 -16.08
CA GLY A 134 -7.37 3.38 -16.43
C GLY A 134 -6.39 3.99 -15.41
N PHE A 135 -5.47 4.82 -15.89
CA PHE A 135 -4.41 5.43 -15.08
C PHE A 135 -4.95 6.20 -13.87
N TRP A 136 -5.94 7.08 -14.07
CA TRP A 136 -6.51 7.86 -12.97
C TRP A 136 -7.30 7.01 -11.98
N PHE A 137 -7.88 5.90 -12.45
CA PHE A 137 -8.54 4.94 -11.57
C PHE A 137 -7.53 4.25 -10.66
N SER A 138 -6.43 3.69 -11.21
CA SER A 138 -5.39 3.02 -10.41
C SER A 138 -4.61 3.98 -9.52
N HIS A 139 -4.48 5.24 -9.93
CA HIS A 139 -3.85 6.27 -9.10
C HIS A 139 -4.74 6.61 -7.90
N ILE A 140 -5.92 7.19 -8.12
CA ILE A 140 -6.74 7.71 -7.01
C ILE A 140 -8.20 7.24 -7.05
N GLY A 141 -8.78 6.96 -8.22
CA GLY A 141 -10.20 6.64 -8.33
C GLY A 141 -10.65 5.43 -7.51
N TRP A 142 -9.78 4.41 -7.40
CA TRP A 142 -10.06 3.18 -6.66
C TRP A 142 -10.36 3.40 -5.17
N ILE A 143 -9.78 4.43 -4.55
CA ILE A 143 -9.98 4.71 -3.12
C ILE A 143 -11.43 5.15 -2.84
N PHE A 144 -12.12 5.70 -3.83
CA PHE A 144 -13.50 6.16 -3.70
C PHE A 144 -14.53 5.06 -3.99
N ASP A 145 -14.09 3.84 -4.32
CA ASP A 145 -14.96 2.69 -4.58
C ASP A 145 -14.81 1.64 -3.46
N TYR A 146 -15.34 1.96 -2.27
CA TYR A 146 -15.33 1.06 -1.12
C TYR A 146 -16.03 -0.27 -1.44
N GLY A 147 -17.10 -0.22 -2.23
CA GLY A 147 -17.85 -1.42 -2.64
C GLY A 147 -17.00 -2.40 -3.44
N SER A 148 -16.22 -1.91 -4.41
CA SER A 148 -15.28 -2.75 -5.16
C SER A 148 -14.14 -3.26 -4.29
N ARG A 149 -13.63 -2.45 -3.36
CA ARG A 149 -12.52 -2.82 -2.47
C ARG A 149 -12.91 -3.86 -1.43
N PHE A 150 -14.09 -3.75 -0.82
CA PHE A 150 -14.46 -4.54 0.36
C PHE A 150 -15.78 -5.32 0.25
N GLY A 151 -16.62 -5.05 -0.76
CA GLY A 151 -17.95 -5.65 -0.89
C GLY A 151 -18.97 -5.05 0.08
N SER A 152 -19.85 -5.88 0.66
CA SER A 152 -20.50 -5.55 1.94
C SER A 152 -19.45 -5.54 3.05
N THR A 153 -19.70 -4.85 4.17
CA THR A 153 -18.75 -4.37 5.19
C THR A 153 -17.57 -5.29 5.58
N GLU A 154 -17.64 -6.61 5.35
CA GLU A 154 -16.58 -7.57 5.65
C GLU A 154 -16.28 -8.60 4.55
N GLY A 155 -16.96 -8.57 3.40
CA GLY A 155 -16.94 -9.65 2.40
C GLY A 155 -15.56 -9.97 1.83
N ARG A 156 -14.65 -8.99 1.81
CA ARG A 156 -13.26 -9.16 1.37
C ARG A 156 -12.23 -9.23 2.51
N LEU A 157 -12.58 -9.03 3.78
CA LEU A 157 -11.60 -9.19 4.89
C LEU A 157 -11.34 -10.67 5.27
N ASN A 158 -11.75 -11.60 4.41
CA ASN A 158 -11.63 -13.05 4.64
C ASN A 158 -10.19 -13.56 4.43
N ASN A 159 -9.36 -12.82 3.69
CA ASN A 159 -7.96 -13.18 3.43
C ASN A 159 -6.99 -12.68 4.53
N VAL A 160 -7.49 -12.06 5.61
CA VAL A 160 -6.71 -11.52 6.75
C VAL A 160 -7.11 -12.13 8.09
N GLY A 161 -7.55 -13.40 8.09
CA GLY A 161 -7.92 -14.12 9.32
C GLY A 161 -6.80 -14.23 10.36
N ASP A 162 -5.54 -14.14 9.95
CA ASP A 162 -4.38 -14.08 10.84
C ASP A 162 -4.26 -12.75 11.60
N LEU A 163 -4.72 -11.63 11.01
CA LEU A 163 -4.79 -10.33 11.70
C LEU A 163 -6.06 -10.24 12.55
N ARG A 164 -7.20 -10.75 12.07
CA ARG A 164 -8.49 -10.71 12.81
C ARG A 164 -8.43 -11.43 14.17
N LYS A 165 -7.55 -12.42 14.31
CA LYS A 165 -7.32 -13.13 15.59
C LYS A 165 -6.59 -12.29 16.64
N GLN A 166 -6.07 -11.11 16.28
CA GLN A 166 -5.31 -10.25 17.18
C GLN A 166 -6.16 -9.03 17.57
N PRO A 167 -6.54 -8.88 18.86
CA PRO A 167 -7.38 -7.78 19.33
C PRO A 167 -6.84 -6.40 18.99
N TYR A 168 -5.52 -6.26 18.95
CA TYR A 168 -4.85 -5.02 18.58
C TYR A 168 -5.24 -4.51 17.18
N TYR A 169 -5.25 -5.38 16.16
CA TYR A 169 -5.62 -4.98 14.81
C TYR A 169 -7.12 -4.70 14.66
N ILE A 170 -7.95 -5.43 15.41
CA ILE A 170 -9.39 -5.16 15.50
C ILE A 170 -9.63 -3.78 16.12
N PHE A 171 -8.93 -3.44 17.21
CA PHE A 171 -8.99 -2.11 17.82
C PHE A 171 -8.64 -1.03 16.80
N LEU A 172 -7.47 -1.12 16.15
CA LEU A 172 -7.05 -0.13 15.15
C LEU A 172 -8.03 0.01 13.99
N HIS A 173 -8.72 -1.06 13.59
CA HIS A 173 -9.73 -1.00 12.54
C HIS A 173 -10.94 -0.16 12.94
N TYR A 174 -11.51 -0.42 14.12
CA TYR A 174 -12.69 0.30 14.58
C TYR A 174 -12.38 1.72 15.07
N THR A 175 -11.15 2.00 15.51
CA THR A 175 -10.72 3.33 15.95
C THR A 175 -9.94 4.12 14.89
N TYR A 176 -9.80 3.59 13.67
CA TYR A 176 -8.97 4.15 12.61
C TYR A 176 -9.10 5.67 12.43
N PRO A 177 -10.32 6.25 12.27
CA PRO A 177 -10.46 7.70 12.08
C PRO A 177 -9.96 8.52 13.28
N PHE A 178 -10.14 8.02 14.49
CA PHE A 178 -9.79 8.74 15.71
C PHE A 178 -8.28 8.90 15.90
N HIS A 179 -7.46 7.98 15.39
CA HIS A 179 -6.00 8.10 15.47
C HIS A 179 -5.49 9.27 14.64
N SER A 180 -6.02 9.47 13.44
CA SER A 180 -5.65 10.61 12.58
C SER A 180 -6.17 11.94 13.13
N LEU A 181 -7.38 11.95 13.72
CA LEU A 181 -7.92 13.13 14.39
C LEU A 181 -7.08 13.50 15.63
N ALA A 182 -6.68 12.53 16.43
CA ALA A 182 -5.81 12.73 17.59
C ALA A 182 -4.45 13.30 17.17
N LEU A 183 -3.84 12.78 16.09
CA LEU A 183 -2.61 13.34 15.54
C LEU A 183 -2.82 14.79 15.06
N GLY A 184 -3.92 15.09 14.37
CA GLY A 184 -4.24 16.45 13.94
C GLY A 184 -4.37 17.43 15.10
N PHE A 185 -5.11 17.03 16.15
CA PHE A 185 -5.24 17.82 17.36
C PHE A 185 -3.88 18.05 18.04
N LEU A 186 -3.06 17.01 18.17
CA LEU A 186 -1.72 17.11 18.75
C LEU A 186 -0.82 18.07 17.96
N LEU A 187 -0.82 17.97 16.63
CA LEU A 187 -0.05 18.86 15.76
C LEU A 187 -0.47 20.32 15.95
N TYR A 188 -1.78 20.58 15.98
CA TYR A 188 -2.31 21.92 16.20
C TYR A 188 -1.98 22.44 17.60
N ALA A 189 -2.11 21.62 18.64
CA ALA A 189 -1.80 22.00 20.01
C ALA A 189 -0.30 22.35 20.20
N VAL A 190 0.59 21.64 19.51
CA VAL A 190 2.05 21.83 19.65
C VAL A 190 2.57 23.01 18.82
N GLY A 191 2.07 23.20 17.59
CA GLY A 191 2.65 24.19 16.67
C GLY A 191 1.64 24.90 15.77
N GLY A 192 0.37 24.91 16.16
CA GLY A 192 -0.71 25.63 15.49
C GLY A 192 -0.97 25.17 14.06
N LEU A 193 -1.51 26.09 13.25
CA LEU A 193 -1.82 25.83 11.85
C LEU A 193 -0.62 25.40 11.00
N PRO A 194 0.61 25.95 11.15
CA PRO A 194 1.76 25.44 10.39
C PRO A 194 2.03 23.95 10.58
N PHE A 195 1.97 23.45 11.82
CA PHE A 195 2.20 22.04 12.11
C PHE A 195 1.07 21.17 11.59
N LEU A 196 -0.18 21.63 11.68
CA LEU A 196 -1.33 20.93 11.11
C LEU A 196 -1.25 20.88 9.57
N VAL A 197 -0.98 22.00 8.91
CA VAL A 197 -0.88 22.12 7.45
C VAL A 197 0.24 21.24 6.90
N TRP A 198 1.45 21.35 7.45
CA TRP A 198 2.59 20.57 6.96
C TRP A 198 2.57 19.13 7.46
N GLY A 199 2.37 18.93 8.76
CA GLY A 199 2.42 17.64 9.41
C GLY A 199 1.23 16.73 9.11
N LEU A 200 0.02 17.28 8.89
CA LEU A 200 -1.16 16.51 8.48
C LEU A 200 -1.51 16.69 7.00
N GLY A 201 -1.62 17.91 6.49
CA GLY A 201 -2.01 18.16 5.10
C GLY A 201 -0.95 17.70 4.08
N VAL A 202 0.13 18.47 3.97
CA VAL A 202 1.19 18.29 2.96
C VAL A 202 1.79 16.88 3.04
N ARG A 203 2.25 16.47 4.23
CA ARG A 203 2.86 15.15 4.44
C ARG A 203 1.95 14.00 4.01
N THR A 204 0.66 14.05 4.34
CA THR A 204 -0.27 12.98 3.98
C THR A 204 -0.52 12.97 2.47
N ILE A 205 -0.81 14.12 1.87
CA ILE A 205 -1.10 14.19 0.43
C ILE A 205 0.09 13.76 -0.42
N LEU A 206 1.29 14.24 -0.08
CA LEU A 206 2.51 13.81 -0.77
C LEU A 206 2.70 12.30 -0.66
N TYR A 207 2.56 11.73 0.54
CA TYR A 207 2.77 10.29 0.72
C TYR A 207 1.68 9.43 0.07
N LEU A 208 0.41 9.88 0.08
CA LEU A 208 -0.69 9.23 -0.63
C LEU A 208 -0.37 9.16 -2.13
N HIS A 209 -0.02 10.28 -2.77
CA HIS A 209 0.30 10.28 -4.20
C HIS A 209 1.54 9.44 -4.54
N VAL A 210 2.56 9.43 -3.67
CA VAL A 210 3.72 8.54 -3.84
C VAL A 210 3.32 7.07 -3.76
N THR A 211 2.42 6.70 -2.83
CA THR A 211 1.95 5.32 -2.71
C THR A 211 1.04 4.93 -3.87
N PHE A 212 0.13 5.82 -4.26
CA PHE A 212 -0.77 5.65 -5.40
C PHE A 212 -0.03 5.55 -6.73
N ALA A 213 1.12 6.21 -6.85
CA ALA A 213 2.02 6.06 -7.98
C ALA A 213 2.61 4.65 -8.08
N ILE A 214 2.73 3.89 -6.99
CA ILE A 214 3.13 2.48 -7.07
C ILE A 214 2.09 1.68 -7.87
N ASN A 215 0.81 1.85 -7.54
CA ASN A 215 -0.28 1.15 -8.23
C ASN A 215 -0.45 1.59 -9.70
N SER A 216 -0.17 2.85 -10.00
CA SER A 216 -0.40 3.44 -11.33
C SER A 216 0.87 3.51 -12.17
N ILE A 217 1.84 4.32 -11.75
CA ILE A 217 3.09 4.55 -12.47
C ILE A 217 3.95 3.28 -12.46
N CYS A 218 4.13 2.59 -11.34
CA CYS A 218 4.95 1.37 -11.30
C CYS A 218 4.27 0.16 -11.96
N HIS A 219 3.08 0.30 -12.55
CA HIS A 219 2.49 -0.68 -13.48
C HIS A 219 2.40 -0.19 -14.94
N THR A 220 2.82 1.03 -15.25
CA THR A 220 2.69 1.61 -16.60
C THR A 220 4.00 2.18 -17.14
N TRP A 221 4.90 2.65 -16.27
CA TRP A 221 6.16 3.29 -16.64
C TRP A 221 7.35 2.85 -15.75
N GLY A 222 8.39 2.36 -16.42
CA GLY A 222 9.63 1.92 -15.79
C GLY A 222 10.24 0.71 -16.51
N LYS A 223 11.12 -0.02 -15.82
CA LYS A 223 11.83 -1.17 -16.39
C LYS A 223 11.27 -2.51 -15.88
N GLN A 224 10.98 -3.43 -16.78
CA GLN A 224 10.70 -4.83 -16.44
C GLN A 224 11.98 -5.66 -16.62
N VAL A 225 12.39 -6.38 -15.57
CA VAL A 225 13.60 -7.21 -15.54
C VAL A 225 13.26 -8.68 -15.29
N TRP A 226 12.14 -8.94 -14.62
CA TRP A 226 11.66 -10.27 -14.27
C TRP A 226 10.38 -10.62 -15.04
N ASP A 227 10.24 -11.88 -15.42
CA ASP A 227 9.02 -12.44 -16.00
C ASP A 227 8.02 -12.72 -14.88
N THR A 228 7.19 -11.72 -14.61
CA THR A 228 6.13 -11.76 -13.59
C THR A 228 4.78 -12.16 -14.16
N GLY A 229 4.57 -11.98 -15.47
CA GLY A 229 3.28 -12.16 -16.13
C GLY A 229 2.32 -10.97 -15.96
N ASP A 230 2.73 -9.94 -15.23
CA ASP A 230 1.99 -8.71 -14.97
C ASP A 230 2.67 -7.49 -15.61
N LEU A 231 2.09 -6.32 -15.39
CA LEU A 231 2.52 -5.01 -15.87
C LEU A 231 3.46 -4.29 -14.89
N SER A 232 3.89 -4.91 -13.79
CA SER A 232 4.79 -4.28 -12.81
C SER A 232 6.11 -3.84 -13.45
N ARG A 233 6.63 -2.70 -13.01
CA ARG A 233 7.85 -2.03 -13.50
C ARG A 233 8.65 -1.45 -12.34
N ASN A 234 9.96 -1.58 -12.44
CA ASN A 234 10.89 -0.87 -11.56
C ASN A 234 10.97 0.60 -11.96
N ASN A 235 10.81 1.50 -10.99
CA ASN A 235 10.88 2.94 -11.16
C ASN A 235 11.77 3.57 -10.06
N TRP A 236 12.84 4.25 -10.46
CA TRP A 236 13.85 4.74 -9.52
C TRP A 236 13.36 5.92 -8.67
N LEU A 237 12.52 6.80 -9.24
CA LEU A 237 11.98 7.95 -8.53
C LEU A 237 11.10 7.49 -7.37
N PHE A 238 10.20 6.54 -7.64
CA PHE A 238 9.36 5.95 -6.60
C PHE A 238 10.12 4.94 -5.72
N GLY A 239 11.23 4.38 -6.19
CA GLY A 239 12.17 3.64 -5.35
C GLY A 239 12.71 4.52 -4.22
N LEU A 240 13.02 5.79 -4.52
CA LEU A 240 13.44 6.77 -3.52
C LEU A 240 12.26 7.28 -2.66
N LEU A 241 11.22 7.80 -3.30
CA LEU A 241 10.13 8.48 -2.61
C LEU A 241 9.28 7.53 -1.75
N ALA A 242 9.08 6.29 -2.19
CA ALA A 242 8.29 5.28 -1.49
C ALA A 242 9.17 4.31 -0.69
N HIS A 243 10.36 4.73 -0.24
CA HIS A 243 11.22 3.95 0.67
C HIS A 243 11.59 2.53 0.16
N GLY A 244 11.71 2.35 -1.15
CA GLY A 244 12.05 1.10 -1.82
C GLY A 244 10.93 0.49 -2.68
N GLU A 245 9.68 0.90 -2.48
CA GLU A 245 8.51 0.26 -3.11
C GLU A 245 8.42 0.43 -4.63
N GLY A 246 9.12 1.43 -5.19
CA GLY A 246 9.22 1.61 -6.63
C GLY A 246 10.03 0.54 -7.35
N TRP A 247 10.76 -0.35 -6.66
CA TRP A 247 11.34 -1.56 -7.26
C TRP A 247 10.26 -2.63 -7.46
N HIS A 248 9.18 -2.24 -8.12
CA HIS A 248 7.91 -2.96 -8.08
C HIS A 248 7.95 -4.26 -8.88
N ASN A 249 8.65 -4.29 -10.02
CA ASN A 249 8.85 -5.55 -10.76
C ASN A 249 9.73 -6.53 -9.99
N ASN A 250 10.72 -6.05 -9.22
CA ASN A 250 11.48 -6.92 -8.31
C ASN A 250 10.59 -7.52 -7.24
N HIS A 251 9.70 -6.69 -6.67
CA HIS A 251 8.73 -7.10 -5.65
C HIS A 251 7.76 -8.17 -6.18
N HIS A 252 7.06 -7.91 -7.28
CA HIS A 252 6.15 -8.89 -7.92
C HIS A 252 6.87 -10.18 -8.35
N ALA A 253 8.16 -10.11 -8.66
CA ALA A 253 8.93 -11.33 -8.93
C ALA A 253 9.13 -12.19 -7.67
N PHE A 254 9.39 -11.58 -6.52
CA PHE A 254 9.71 -12.26 -5.26
C PHE A 254 8.99 -11.61 -4.08
N GLU A 255 7.67 -11.71 -4.07
CA GLU A 255 6.78 -11.03 -3.12
C GLU A 255 7.15 -11.30 -1.64
N TYR A 256 7.64 -12.50 -1.34
CA TYR A 256 8.06 -12.89 0.01
C TYR A 256 9.38 -12.27 0.47
N SER A 257 10.10 -11.56 -0.39
CA SER A 257 11.42 -10.99 -0.09
C SER A 257 11.28 -9.80 0.85
N ALA A 258 12.19 -9.68 1.82
CA ALA A 258 12.30 -8.50 2.68
C ALA A 258 13.01 -7.32 1.98
N ARG A 259 13.78 -7.62 0.94
CA ARG A 259 14.51 -6.67 0.10
C ARG A 259 13.85 -6.57 -1.27
N GLN A 260 13.61 -5.35 -1.75
CA GLN A 260 13.05 -5.12 -3.08
C GLN A 260 14.08 -4.51 -4.03
N GLY A 261 15.00 -3.66 -3.52
CA GLY A 261 16.12 -3.15 -4.32
C GLY A 261 17.25 -4.17 -4.44
N PHE A 262 17.31 -4.97 -5.52
CA PHE A 262 18.30 -6.04 -5.68
C PHE A 262 19.66 -5.57 -6.17
N GLU A 263 19.72 -4.48 -6.92
CA GLU A 263 20.98 -3.88 -7.37
C GLU A 263 21.55 -2.92 -6.32
N TRP A 264 22.86 -2.67 -6.37
CA TRP A 264 23.53 -1.79 -5.40
C TRP A 264 23.06 -0.33 -5.48
N TRP A 265 22.64 0.12 -6.66
CA TRP A 265 22.11 1.47 -6.90
C TRP A 265 20.61 1.58 -6.59
N GLN A 266 19.94 0.45 -6.34
CA GLN A 266 18.52 0.43 -6.00
C GLN A 266 18.32 0.74 -4.52
N ILE A 267 18.22 2.03 -4.20
CA ILE A 267 18.00 2.52 -2.84
C ILE A 267 16.69 1.94 -2.28
N ASP A 268 16.78 1.26 -1.15
CA ASP A 268 15.65 0.62 -0.46
C ASP A 268 15.76 0.92 1.04
N LEU A 269 15.23 2.08 1.44
CA LEU A 269 15.33 2.57 2.83
C LEU A 269 14.72 1.56 3.81
N THR A 270 13.59 0.97 3.46
CA THR A 270 12.91 -0.02 4.29
C THR A 270 13.79 -1.24 4.53
N TRP A 271 14.47 -1.73 3.49
CA TRP A 271 15.44 -2.82 3.64
C TRP A 271 16.60 -2.44 4.57
N TYR A 272 17.11 -1.21 4.48
CA TYR A 272 18.19 -0.76 5.37
C TYR A 272 17.74 -0.75 6.84
N VAL A 273 16.51 -0.32 7.12
CA VAL A 273 15.93 -0.41 8.48
C VAL A 273 15.78 -1.87 8.92
N ILE A 274 15.25 -2.75 8.07
CA ILE A 274 15.15 -4.19 8.37
C ILE A 274 16.54 -4.78 8.67
N ARG A 275 17.57 -4.37 7.95
CA ARG A 275 18.95 -4.81 8.17
C ARG A 275 19.52 -4.36 9.50
N VAL A 276 19.24 -3.13 9.93
CA VAL A 276 19.62 -2.64 11.26
C VAL A 276 18.89 -3.46 12.33
N LEU A 277 17.58 -3.65 12.19
CA LEU A 277 16.79 -4.47 13.12
C LEU A 277 17.28 -5.92 13.17
N GLN A 278 17.70 -6.48 12.04
CA GLN A 278 18.27 -7.83 11.97
C GLN A 278 19.62 -7.89 12.70
N ALA A 279 20.48 -6.89 12.51
CA ALA A 279 21.79 -6.83 13.14
C ALA A 279 21.71 -6.76 14.67
N VAL A 280 20.68 -6.10 15.22
CA VAL A 280 20.43 -6.05 16.67
C VAL A 280 19.55 -7.20 17.18
N GLY A 281 19.21 -8.18 16.32
CA GLY A 281 18.45 -9.38 16.70
C GLY A 281 16.93 -9.19 16.82
N LEU A 282 16.38 -8.03 16.44
CA LEU A 282 14.95 -7.74 16.48
C LEU A 282 14.18 -8.26 15.26
N ALA A 283 14.82 -8.28 14.08
CA ALA A 283 14.23 -8.89 12.88
C ALA A 283 14.81 -10.29 12.63
N THR A 284 13.96 -11.30 12.68
CA THR A 284 14.33 -12.71 12.47
C THR A 284 13.62 -13.30 11.26
N ASP A 285 14.03 -14.49 10.80
CA ASP A 285 13.46 -15.17 9.63
C ASP A 285 13.38 -14.29 8.38
N VAL A 286 14.40 -13.44 8.16
CA VAL A 286 14.45 -12.51 7.04
C VAL A 286 14.64 -13.28 5.73
N LYS A 287 13.66 -13.20 4.84
CA LYS A 287 13.63 -13.94 3.58
C LYS A 287 14.21 -13.13 2.43
N LEU A 288 15.01 -13.80 1.60
CA LEU A 288 15.58 -13.25 0.37
C LEU A 288 15.51 -14.31 -0.75
N PRO A 289 15.38 -13.89 -2.02
CA PRO A 289 15.44 -14.83 -3.13
C PRO A 289 16.85 -15.35 -3.33
N THR A 290 16.94 -16.66 -3.59
CA THR A 290 18.18 -17.32 -4.00
C THR A 290 18.55 -16.94 -5.44
N GLU A 291 19.84 -17.04 -5.78
CA GLU A 291 20.30 -16.80 -7.15
C GLU A 291 19.65 -17.75 -8.16
N THR A 292 19.33 -18.98 -7.77
CA THR A 292 18.59 -19.93 -8.61
C THR A 292 17.18 -19.44 -8.91
N GLN A 293 16.46 -18.91 -7.91
CA GLN A 293 15.12 -18.33 -8.11
C GLN A 293 15.18 -17.09 -9.00
N LYS A 294 16.18 -16.22 -8.81
CA LYS A 294 16.44 -15.07 -9.69
C LYS A 294 16.68 -15.51 -11.13
N LYS A 295 17.63 -16.42 -11.36
CA LYS A 295 17.93 -16.93 -12.70
C LYS A 295 16.68 -17.48 -13.38
N ARG A 296 15.80 -18.21 -12.69
CA ARG A 296 14.56 -18.74 -13.27
C ARG A 296 13.58 -17.66 -13.73
N LYS A 297 13.41 -16.59 -12.94
CA LYS A 297 12.48 -15.49 -13.26
C LYS A 297 13.06 -14.41 -14.15
N ALA A 298 14.32 -14.49 -14.57
CA ALA A 298 14.93 -13.47 -15.41
C ALA A 298 14.20 -13.37 -16.77
N LEU A 299 13.72 -12.17 -17.11
CA LEU A 299 12.93 -11.94 -18.33
C LEU A 299 13.73 -12.25 -19.61
N CYS A 300 15.06 -12.12 -19.56
CA CYS A 300 15.94 -12.48 -20.67
C CYS A 300 15.76 -13.93 -21.12
N ASN A 301 15.47 -14.87 -20.21
CA ASN A 301 15.32 -16.28 -20.55
C ASN A 301 14.14 -16.51 -21.50
N LYS A 302 13.05 -15.75 -21.32
CA LYS A 302 11.87 -15.83 -22.18
C LYS A 302 12.15 -15.26 -23.57
N LYS A 303 12.89 -14.15 -23.65
CA LYS A 303 13.37 -13.61 -24.93
C LYS A 303 14.24 -14.64 -25.66
N PHE A 304 15.27 -15.18 -24.99
CA PHE A 304 16.11 -16.24 -25.57
C PHE A 304 15.34 -17.49 -26.01
N SER A 305 14.32 -17.91 -25.24
CA SER A 305 13.47 -19.03 -25.62
C SER A 305 12.64 -18.72 -26.87
N LYS A 306 12.10 -17.50 -26.98
CA LYS A 306 11.33 -17.05 -28.14
C LYS A 306 12.21 -16.95 -29.37
N ASP A 307 13.37 -16.32 -29.26
CA ASP A 307 14.33 -16.16 -30.36
C ASP A 307 14.82 -17.53 -30.87
N ARG A 308 15.07 -18.50 -29.96
CA ARG A 308 15.42 -19.88 -30.33
C ARG A 308 14.29 -20.58 -31.09
N LEU A 309 13.04 -20.42 -30.64
CA LEU A 309 11.88 -21.01 -31.32
C LEU A 309 11.70 -20.40 -32.71
N GLU A 310 11.81 -19.07 -32.84
CA GLU A 310 11.76 -18.39 -34.14
C GLU A 310 12.88 -18.86 -35.07
N THR A 311 14.10 -19.09 -34.55
CA THR A 311 15.22 -19.65 -35.31
C THR A 311 14.91 -21.08 -35.80
N ILE A 312 14.39 -21.95 -34.94
CA ILE A 312 14.02 -23.33 -35.31
C ILE A 312 12.93 -23.37 -36.38
N VAL A 313 11.93 -22.48 -36.29
CA VAL A 313 10.86 -22.36 -37.28
C VAL A 313 11.39 -21.84 -38.61
N ASN A 314 12.25 -20.81 -38.59
CA ASN A 314 12.84 -20.24 -39.80
C ASN A 314 13.85 -21.18 -40.49
N ASP A 315 14.53 -22.05 -39.73
CA ASP A 315 15.45 -23.07 -40.24
C ASP A 315 14.73 -24.34 -40.75
N GLY A 316 13.39 -24.32 -40.84
CA GLY A 316 12.61 -25.38 -41.50
C GLY A 316 12.63 -26.74 -40.80
N LYS A 317 12.87 -26.79 -39.48
CA LYS A 317 12.85 -28.03 -38.69
C LYS A 317 11.49 -28.40 -38.11
N LEU A 318 10.41 -27.76 -38.56
CA LEU A 318 9.01 -28.11 -38.29
C LEU A 318 8.15 -27.95 -39.53
#